data_AF-A0A7C4D885-F1
#
_entry.id   AF-A0A7C4D885-F1
#
_cell.length_a   1.000
_cell.length_b   1.000
_cell.length_c   1.000
_cell.angle_alpha   90.00
_cell.angle_beta   90.00
_cell.angle_gamma   90.00
#
_symmetry.space_group_name_H-M   'P 1'
#
loop_
_entity.id
_entity.type
_entity.pdbx_description
1 polymer ?
#
loop_
_entity_poly.entity_id
_entity_poly.type
_entity_poly.pdbx_seq_one_letter_code
_entity_poly.pdbx_strand_id
1 'polypeptide(L)'
;MTSTMLDFIFNRGKKRGSRYLQKQITEYRQTAQEKQSSTWPLSVKQLENEVNESIKDFQSVVKEIKNMLLSLDELARMLRSGEISESIYNVLLEELSENLSASIEKAFSLREKLEVLKAKSKIEWAREKITGRAAEAREMQKYYGESYLAPYYRLQDLISRTEEALSTLNFEEEISIIEQYLSTIKGKGKISSEKLKKIEETKKICQQRLNIISEKWSSIRRDKISQLMDLDIKSSQIKDDMKEVEVRFSIGEIDRKTYDEKMAILQSSLKKIEKEIADIRNYIDNIDLKIFRISELLREEK
;
A
#
# COMPACT_ATOMS: atom_id res chain seq x y z
N MET A 1 24.55 27.81 -3.32
CA MET A 1 23.54 27.59 -4.38
C MET A 1 23.28 26.09 -4.48
N THR A 2 22.37 25.54 -3.67
CA THR A 2 21.74 24.21 -3.79
C THR A 2 20.76 24.08 -2.61
N SER A 3 19.59 24.71 -2.69
CA SER A 3 18.56 24.61 -1.63
C SER A 3 17.19 25.06 -2.15
N THR A 4 16.71 24.49 -3.26
CA THR A 4 15.39 24.87 -3.81
C THR A 4 14.57 23.73 -4.44
N MET A 5 15.00 22.47 -4.38
CA MET A 5 14.21 21.35 -4.96
C MET A 5 13.40 20.55 -3.93
N LEU A 6 13.74 20.60 -2.63
CA LEU A 6 13.06 19.84 -1.57
C LEU A 6 11.81 20.55 -1.00
N ASP A 7 11.72 21.88 -1.14
CA ASP A 7 10.61 22.65 -0.57
C ASP A 7 9.33 22.62 -1.42
N PHE A 8 9.37 22.14 -2.66
CA PHE A 8 8.20 22.11 -3.53
C PHE A 8 7.24 20.94 -3.20
N ILE A 9 7.71 19.91 -2.50
CA ILE A 9 6.91 18.71 -2.20
C ILE A 9 6.17 18.83 -0.85
N PHE A 10 6.59 19.73 0.05
CA PHE A 10 6.15 19.68 1.45
C PHE A 10 5.00 20.59 1.86
N ASN A 11 4.37 21.34 0.96
CA ASN A 11 3.36 22.32 1.39
C ASN A 11 2.15 22.47 0.47
N ARG A 12 1.30 21.43 0.41
CA ARG A 12 -0.14 21.53 0.07
C ARG A 12 -0.81 20.17 0.24
N GLY A 13 -1.68 20.00 1.23
CA GLY A 13 -2.49 18.78 1.29
C GLY A 13 -3.28 18.48 2.57
N LYS A 14 -3.01 19.11 3.72
CA LYS A 14 -3.88 18.95 4.89
C LYS A 14 -5.23 19.64 4.63
N LYS A 15 -6.29 18.87 4.26
CA LYS A 15 -7.75 19.12 4.47
C LYS A 15 -8.72 18.76 3.33
N ARG A 16 -8.38 17.93 2.32
CA ARG A 16 -9.35 17.57 1.26
C ARG A 16 -9.87 16.11 1.25
N GLY A 17 -9.05 15.09 1.55
CA GLY A 17 -9.55 13.70 1.58
C GLY A 17 -10.56 13.40 2.71
N SER A 18 -10.44 14.08 3.85
CA SER A 18 -11.30 13.85 5.02
C SER A 18 -12.75 14.32 4.83
N ARG A 19 -13.02 15.31 3.97
CA ARG A 19 -14.37 15.94 3.91
C ARG A 19 -15.39 15.11 3.13
N TYR A 20 -14.96 14.31 2.16
CA TYR A 20 -15.86 13.50 1.35
C TYR A 20 -16.35 12.26 2.11
N LEU A 21 -15.42 11.53 2.75
CA LEU A 21 -15.73 10.42 3.65
C LEU A 21 -16.59 10.88 4.83
N GLN A 22 -16.30 12.06 5.38
CA GLN A 22 -17.07 12.59 6.50
C GLN A 22 -18.49 12.98 6.12
N LYS A 23 -18.74 13.46 4.89
CA LYS A 23 -20.08 13.78 4.38
C LYS A 23 -20.96 12.53 4.23
N GLN A 24 -20.43 11.46 3.64
CA GLN A 24 -21.16 10.19 3.51
C GLN A 24 -21.38 9.49 4.86
N ILE A 25 -20.44 9.61 5.80
CA ILE A 25 -20.60 9.08 7.17
C ILE A 25 -21.68 9.86 7.95
N THR A 26 -21.81 11.19 7.75
CA THR A 26 -22.87 11.97 8.40
C THR A 26 -24.27 11.67 7.86
N GLU A 27 -24.42 11.42 6.56
CA GLU A 27 -25.71 11.03 5.96
C GLU A 27 -26.21 9.69 6.54
N TYR A 28 -25.30 8.77 6.86
CA TYR A 28 -25.63 7.53 7.55
C TYR A 28 -25.97 7.71 9.05
N ARG A 29 -25.48 8.79 9.68
CA ARG A 29 -25.74 9.07 11.10
C ARG A 29 -27.14 9.65 11.33
N GLN A 30 -27.66 10.41 10.37
CA GLN A 30 -28.99 11.02 10.45
C GLN A 30 -30.13 10.04 10.21
N THR A 31 -29.89 8.95 9.49
CA THR A 31 -30.90 7.89 9.25
C THR A 31 -31.01 6.89 10.41
N ALA A 32 -30.07 6.88 11.35
CA ALA A 32 -30.01 5.90 12.44
C ALA A 32 -30.78 6.30 13.71
N GLN A 33 -31.41 7.48 13.76
CA GLN A 33 -32.01 8.02 14.99
C GLN A 33 -33.52 7.84 15.13
N GLU A 34 -34.21 7.27 14.14
CA GLU A 34 -35.64 6.95 14.26
C GLU A 34 -35.92 5.45 14.13
N LYS A 35 -36.44 4.90 15.23
CA LYS A 35 -37.10 3.60 15.44
C LYS A 35 -36.21 2.38 15.74
N GLN A 36 -36.22 2.04 17.03
CA GLN A 36 -36.00 0.69 17.56
C GLN A 36 -37.09 -0.27 17.04
N SER A 37 -36.68 -1.30 16.31
CA SER A 37 -37.16 -2.69 16.48
C SER A 37 -36.35 -3.63 15.58
N SER A 38 -35.96 -4.75 16.18
CA SER A 38 -35.37 -5.97 15.61
C SER A 38 -35.38 -6.13 14.08
N THR A 39 -34.30 -5.71 13.40
CA THR A 39 -34.01 -6.10 12.00
C THR A 39 -32.53 -6.48 11.87
N TRP A 40 -32.03 -7.33 12.78
CA TRP A 40 -30.59 -7.54 12.97
C TRP A 40 -29.90 -8.64 12.14
N PRO A 41 -30.54 -9.73 11.65
CA PRO A 41 -29.81 -10.76 10.88
C PRO A 41 -29.66 -10.44 9.38
N LEU A 42 -30.43 -9.48 8.85
CA LEU A 42 -30.45 -9.18 7.41
C LEU A 42 -29.33 -8.22 6.99
N SER A 43 -29.00 -7.19 7.78
CA SER A 43 -28.00 -6.18 7.41
C SER A 43 -26.57 -6.72 7.41
N VAL A 44 -26.20 -7.54 8.41
CA VAL A 44 -24.86 -8.13 8.51
C VAL A 44 -24.65 -9.19 7.43
N LYS A 45 -25.68 -9.97 7.10
CA LYS A 45 -25.62 -10.97 6.03
C LYS A 45 -25.52 -10.30 4.65
N GLN A 46 -26.22 -9.20 4.44
CA GLN A 46 -26.09 -8.38 3.22
C GLN A 46 -24.68 -7.78 3.10
N LEU A 47 -24.15 -7.21 4.18
CA LEU A 47 -22.78 -6.67 4.22
C LEU A 47 -21.75 -7.77 3.92
N GLU A 48 -21.93 -8.96 4.50
CA GLU A 48 -21.03 -10.09 4.22
C GLU A 48 -21.08 -10.54 2.76
N ASN A 49 -22.28 -10.67 2.17
CA ASN A 49 -22.40 -11.01 0.76
C ASN A 49 -21.71 -9.96 -0.13
N GLU A 50 -21.95 -8.68 0.14
CA GLU A 50 -21.36 -7.58 -0.63
C GLU A 50 -19.82 -7.56 -0.52
N VAL A 51 -19.28 -7.84 0.67
CA VAL A 51 -17.84 -7.96 0.91
C VAL A 51 -17.27 -9.16 0.18
N ASN A 52 -17.90 -10.33 0.28
CA ASN A 52 -17.43 -11.56 -0.37
C ASN A 52 -17.40 -11.42 -1.91
N GLU A 53 -18.45 -10.85 -2.49
CA GLU A 53 -18.51 -10.55 -3.93
C GLU A 53 -17.42 -9.55 -4.33
N SER A 54 -17.28 -8.46 -3.58
CA SER A 54 -16.28 -7.42 -3.89
C SER A 54 -14.84 -7.93 -3.74
N ILE A 55 -14.57 -8.82 -2.77
CA ILE A 55 -13.26 -9.47 -2.59
C ILE A 55 -12.94 -10.35 -3.80
N LYS A 56 -13.90 -11.21 -4.19
CA LYS A 56 -13.74 -12.12 -5.33
C LYS A 56 -13.47 -11.36 -6.62
N ASP A 57 -14.25 -10.32 -6.88
CA ASP A 57 -14.09 -9.47 -8.06
C ASP A 57 -12.74 -8.75 -8.03
N PHE A 58 -12.35 -8.20 -6.88
CA PHE A 58 -11.08 -7.50 -6.74
C PHE A 58 -9.88 -8.42 -7.01
N GLN A 59 -9.87 -9.61 -6.41
CA GLN A 59 -8.79 -10.59 -6.61
C GLN A 59 -8.72 -11.10 -8.06
N SER A 60 -9.87 -11.30 -8.72
CA SER A 60 -9.90 -11.67 -10.13
C SER A 60 -9.27 -10.60 -11.00
N VAL A 61 -9.67 -9.34 -10.81
CA VAL A 61 -9.15 -8.22 -11.61
C VAL A 61 -7.67 -7.98 -11.34
N VAL A 62 -7.21 -8.09 -10.09
CA VAL A 62 -5.77 -7.99 -9.78
C VAL A 62 -4.97 -9.10 -10.47
N LYS A 63 -5.49 -10.32 -10.53
CA LYS A 63 -4.88 -11.42 -11.26
C LYS A 63 -4.83 -11.15 -12.76
N GLU A 64 -5.92 -10.63 -13.33
CA GLU A 64 -5.98 -10.22 -14.73
C GLU A 64 -4.94 -9.15 -15.07
N ILE A 65 -4.80 -8.11 -14.24
CA ILE A 65 -3.76 -7.09 -14.40
C ILE A 65 -2.38 -7.73 -14.41
N LYS A 66 -2.06 -8.57 -13.41
CA LYS A 66 -0.75 -9.24 -13.32
C LYS A 66 -0.45 -10.06 -14.57
N ASN A 67 -1.43 -10.80 -15.08
CA ASN A 67 -1.29 -11.58 -16.31
C ASN A 67 -1.07 -10.67 -17.53
N MET A 68 -1.81 -9.57 -17.66
CA MET A 68 -1.63 -8.63 -18.77
C MET A 68 -0.26 -7.96 -18.75
N LEU A 69 0.26 -7.61 -17.57
CA LEU A 69 1.61 -7.04 -17.44
C LEU A 69 2.68 -8.04 -17.87
N LEU A 70 2.54 -9.32 -17.50
CA LEU A 70 3.43 -10.38 -17.98
C LEU A 70 3.36 -10.54 -19.51
N SER A 71 2.15 -10.48 -20.10
CA SER A 71 1.98 -10.51 -21.55
C SER A 71 2.63 -9.31 -22.24
N LEU A 72 2.60 -8.12 -21.63
CA LEU A 72 3.29 -6.93 -22.16
C LEU A 72 4.81 -7.10 -22.14
N ASP A 73 5.37 -7.67 -21.08
CA ASP A 73 6.81 -7.93 -20.98
C ASP A 73 7.26 -8.97 -22.01
N GLU A 74 6.45 -10.01 -22.22
CA GLU A 74 6.69 -11.03 -23.24
C GLU A 74 6.60 -10.45 -24.66
N LEU A 75 5.59 -9.62 -24.92
CA LEU A 75 5.44 -8.91 -26.19
C LEU A 75 6.67 -8.03 -26.49
N ALA A 76 7.19 -7.33 -25.48
CA ALA A 76 8.42 -6.55 -25.61
C ALA A 76 9.66 -7.43 -25.82
N ARG A 77 9.72 -8.62 -25.22
CA ARG A 77 10.78 -9.62 -25.48
C ARG A 77 10.76 -10.09 -26.93
N MET A 78 9.59 -10.46 -27.46
CA MET A 78 9.42 -10.93 -28.84
C MET A 78 9.79 -9.86 -29.87
N LEU A 79 9.49 -8.59 -29.60
CA LEU A 79 9.95 -7.49 -30.46
C LEU A 79 11.48 -7.38 -30.48
N ARG A 80 12.13 -7.46 -29.30
CA ARG A 80 13.59 -7.37 -29.18
C ARG A 80 14.32 -8.54 -29.82
N SER A 81 13.74 -9.75 -29.78
CA SER A 81 14.30 -10.93 -30.45
C SER A 81 14.02 -10.97 -31.95
N GLY A 82 13.18 -10.06 -32.47
CA GLY A 82 12.77 -10.05 -33.87
C GLY A 82 11.77 -11.16 -34.23
N GLU A 83 11.18 -11.83 -33.23
CA GLU A 83 10.14 -12.85 -33.42
C GLU A 83 8.86 -12.24 -34.03
N ILE A 84 8.58 -10.97 -33.74
CA ILE A 84 7.47 -10.20 -34.30
C ILE A 84 7.96 -8.90 -34.93
N SER A 85 7.20 -8.42 -35.91
CA SER A 85 7.41 -7.10 -36.51
C SER A 85 6.86 -5.99 -35.61
N GLU A 86 7.36 -4.77 -35.79
CA GLU A 86 6.89 -3.58 -35.06
C GLU A 86 5.40 -3.30 -35.30
N SER A 87 4.88 -3.61 -36.49
CA SER A 87 3.45 -3.44 -36.79
C SER A 87 2.57 -4.39 -35.99
N ILE A 88 2.96 -5.67 -35.86
CA ILE A 88 2.26 -6.66 -35.02
C ILE A 88 2.35 -6.26 -33.55
N TYR A 89 3.53 -5.83 -33.11
CA TYR A 89 3.75 -5.33 -31.75
C TYR A 89 2.78 -4.19 -31.41
N ASN A 90 2.67 -3.18 -32.28
CA ASN A 90 1.82 -2.01 -32.03
C ASN A 90 0.33 -2.37 -31.93
N VAL A 91 -0.16 -3.30 -32.75
CA VAL A 91 -1.57 -3.76 -32.70
C VAL A 91 -1.86 -4.48 -31.39
N LEU A 92 -0.99 -5.43 -31.00
CA LEU A 92 -1.17 -6.19 -29.76
C LEU A 92 -0.98 -5.32 -28.52
N LEU A 93 -0.03 -4.38 -28.56
CA LEU A 93 0.18 -3.41 -27.50
C LEU A 93 -1.07 -2.55 -27.30
N GLU A 94 -1.72 -2.12 -28.38
CA GLU A 94 -2.94 -1.34 -28.34
C GLU A 94 -4.08 -2.12 -27.65
N GLU A 95 -4.33 -3.36 -28.06
CA GLU A 95 -5.37 -4.21 -27.46
C GLU A 95 -5.10 -4.49 -25.97
N LEU A 96 -3.86 -4.89 -25.63
CA LEU A 96 -3.49 -5.18 -24.25
C LEU A 96 -3.58 -3.94 -23.36
N SER A 97 -3.17 -2.78 -23.86
CA SER A 97 -3.20 -1.54 -23.09
C SER A 97 -4.62 -1.00 -22.90
N GLU A 98 -5.54 -1.21 -23.84
CA GLU A 98 -6.97 -0.89 -23.66
C GLU A 98 -7.60 -1.77 -22.57
N ASN A 99 -7.35 -3.08 -22.62
CA ASN A 99 -7.81 -4.01 -21.60
C ASN A 99 -7.19 -3.69 -20.23
N LEU A 100 -5.90 -3.37 -20.19
CA LEU A 100 -5.20 -2.97 -18.97
C LEU A 100 -5.79 -1.69 -18.39
N SER A 101 -6.12 -0.69 -19.21
CA SER A 101 -6.80 0.54 -18.78
C SER A 101 -8.10 0.20 -18.03
N ALA A 102 -8.98 -0.59 -18.65
CA ALA A 102 -10.26 -0.96 -18.06
C ALA A 102 -10.10 -1.77 -16.75
N SER A 103 -9.16 -2.71 -16.70
CA SER A 103 -8.90 -3.49 -15.49
C SER A 103 -8.30 -2.64 -14.37
N ILE A 104 -7.43 -1.67 -14.67
CA ILE A 104 -6.89 -0.73 -13.67
C ILE A 104 -8.00 0.11 -13.04
N GLU A 105 -8.89 0.67 -13.85
CA GLU A 105 -10.04 1.44 -13.35
C GLU A 105 -10.95 0.58 -12.46
N LYS A 106 -11.23 -0.65 -12.90
CA LYS A 106 -12.04 -1.60 -12.13
C LYS A 106 -11.34 -2.02 -10.83
N ALA A 107 -10.03 -2.27 -10.85
CA ALA A 107 -9.28 -2.65 -9.65
C ALA A 107 -9.30 -1.52 -8.62
N PHE A 108 -9.07 -0.28 -9.03
CA PHE A 108 -9.01 0.86 -8.12
C PHE A 108 -10.38 1.25 -7.57
N SER A 109 -11.44 1.17 -8.37
CA SER A 109 -12.81 1.37 -7.88
C SER A 109 -13.24 0.27 -6.90
N LEU A 110 -12.92 -1.00 -7.17
CA LEU A 110 -13.17 -2.11 -6.24
C LEU A 110 -12.37 -1.96 -4.94
N ARG A 111 -11.12 -1.49 -5.02
CA ARG A 111 -10.30 -1.19 -3.84
C ARG A 111 -10.95 -0.13 -2.96
N GLU A 112 -11.41 0.97 -3.55
CA GLU A 112 -12.10 2.03 -2.83
C GLU A 112 -13.39 1.50 -2.18
N LYS A 113 -14.18 0.70 -2.91
CA LYS A 113 -15.37 0.04 -2.37
C LYS A 113 -15.04 -0.85 -1.18
N LEU A 114 -13.98 -1.67 -1.26
CA LEU A 114 -13.54 -2.54 -0.17
C LEU A 114 -13.09 -1.74 1.06
N GLU A 115 -12.39 -0.61 0.90
CA GLU A 115 -12.03 0.26 2.02
C GLU A 115 -13.27 0.86 2.71
N VAL A 116 -14.30 1.23 1.93
CA VAL A 116 -15.59 1.69 2.48
C VAL A 116 -16.31 0.56 3.23
N LEU A 117 -16.37 -0.64 2.65
CA LEU A 117 -17.00 -1.80 3.29
C LEU A 117 -16.28 -2.21 4.58
N LYS A 118 -14.95 -2.17 4.58
CA LYS A 118 -14.13 -2.36 5.77
C LYS A 118 -14.44 -1.33 6.85
N ALA A 119 -14.57 -0.05 6.49
CA ALA A 119 -14.94 1.00 7.44
C ALA A 119 -16.34 0.77 8.02
N LYS A 120 -17.33 0.41 7.18
CA LYS A 120 -18.68 0.02 7.63
C LYS A 120 -18.62 -1.15 8.62
N SER A 121 -17.86 -2.19 8.29
CA SER A 121 -17.68 -3.38 9.13
C SER A 121 -17.03 -3.05 10.47
N LYS A 122 -16.03 -2.16 10.50
CA LYS A 122 -15.43 -1.65 11.74
C LYS A 122 -16.41 -0.84 12.59
N ILE A 123 -17.30 -0.06 11.96
CA ILE A 123 -18.35 0.69 12.67
C ILE A 123 -19.37 -0.28 13.30
N GLU A 124 -19.85 -1.27 12.55
CA GLU A 124 -20.79 -2.27 13.09
C GLU A 124 -20.13 -3.11 14.19
N TRP A 125 -18.87 -3.51 14.02
CA TRP A 125 -18.10 -4.20 15.06
C TRP A 125 -17.98 -3.34 16.34
N ALA A 126 -17.72 -2.05 16.21
CA ALA A 126 -17.63 -1.14 17.36
C ALA A 126 -18.99 -0.93 18.04
N ARG A 127 -20.08 -0.84 17.28
CA ARG A 127 -21.44 -0.79 17.81
C ARG A 127 -21.76 -2.05 18.60
N GLU A 128 -21.49 -3.23 18.04
CA GLU A 128 -21.74 -4.50 18.69
C GLU A 128 -20.93 -4.66 19.97
N LYS A 129 -19.66 -4.22 19.95
CA LYS A 129 -18.81 -4.20 21.15
C LYS A 129 -19.36 -3.31 22.28
N ILE A 130 -19.99 -2.18 21.94
CA ILE A 130 -20.61 -1.29 22.93
C ILE A 130 -21.92 -1.88 23.45
N THR A 131 -22.76 -2.42 22.55
CA THR A 131 -24.04 -3.06 22.92
C THR A 131 -23.81 -4.31 23.77
N GLY A 132 -22.83 -5.14 23.43
CA GLY A 132 -22.43 -6.32 24.20
C GLY A 132 -21.96 -5.97 25.60
N ARG A 133 -21.14 -4.92 25.76
CA ARG A 133 -20.74 -4.40 27.08
C ARG A 133 -21.89 -3.80 27.88
N ALA A 134 -22.88 -3.18 27.20
CA ALA A 134 -24.08 -2.64 27.85
C ALA A 134 -25.06 -3.74 28.30
N ALA A 135 -25.06 -4.90 27.62
CA ALA A 135 -25.80 -6.09 28.01
C ALA A 135 -25.11 -6.85 29.15
N GLU A 136 -23.78 -7.01 29.11
CA GLU A 136 -22.97 -7.58 30.19
C GLU A 136 -23.09 -6.79 31.50
N ALA A 137 -23.24 -5.46 31.43
CA ALA A 137 -23.50 -4.61 32.59
C ALA A 137 -24.92 -4.76 33.18
N ARG A 138 -25.86 -5.38 32.45
CA ARG A 138 -27.25 -5.61 32.88
C ARG A 138 -27.55 -7.07 33.24
N GLU A 139 -26.73 -8.04 32.82
CA GLU A 139 -27.00 -9.48 32.95
C GLU A 139 -25.87 -10.29 33.60
N MET A 140 -25.30 -9.82 34.71
CA MET A 140 -24.68 -10.72 35.71
C MET A 140 -25.74 -11.56 36.47
N GLN A 141 -26.88 -11.86 35.84
CA GLN A 141 -28.01 -12.51 36.50
C GLN A 141 -28.94 -13.22 35.50
N LYS A 142 -28.41 -14.09 34.62
CA LYS A 142 -29.09 -15.35 34.21
C LYS A 142 -28.29 -16.11 33.16
N TYR A 143 -27.89 -17.32 33.56
CA TYR A 143 -27.86 -18.55 32.76
C TYR A 143 -27.23 -18.53 31.36
N TYR A 144 -26.14 -19.31 31.25
CA TYR A 144 -25.53 -19.86 30.04
C TYR A 144 -26.43 -19.87 28.80
N GLY A 145 -26.02 -19.11 27.78
CA GLY A 145 -26.60 -19.13 26.44
C GLY A 145 -25.55 -18.71 25.41
N GLU A 146 -25.00 -19.69 24.71
CA GLU A 146 -23.84 -19.67 23.81
C GLU A 146 -24.02 -18.84 22.51
N SER A 147 -24.86 -17.79 22.49
CA SER A 147 -25.31 -17.17 21.21
C SER A 147 -24.95 -15.71 20.99
N TYR A 148 -24.41 -14.97 21.96
CA TYR A 148 -24.11 -13.53 21.80
C TYR A 148 -22.70 -13.23 21.26
N LEU A 149 -21.80 -14.22 21.27
CA LEU A 149 -20.42 -14.06 20.78
C LEU A 149 -20.28 -14.25 19.26
N ALA A 150 -21.22 -14.94 18.60
CA ALA A 150 -21.12 -15.30 17.18
C ALA A 150 -21.10 -14.10 16.19
N PRO A 151 -21.89 -13.02 16.37
CA PRO A 151 -21.87 -11.86 15.46
C PRO A 151 -20.56 -11.07 15.53
N TYR A 152 -19.97 -10.97 16.74
CA TYR A 152 -18.71 -10.26 16.98
C TYR A 152 -17.54 -10.89 16.22
N TYR A 153 -17.36 -12.21 16.33
CA TYR A 153 -16.29 -12.93 15.63
C TYR A 153 -16.50 -12.93 14.11
N ARG A 154 -17.74 -12.98 13.64
CA ARG A 154 -18.07 -12.91 12.20
C ARG A 154 -17.68 -11.58 11.57
N LEU A 155 -17.93 -10.46 12.26
CA LEU A 155 -17.51 -9.13 11.78
C LEU A 155 -15.98 -8.97 11.83
N GLN A 156 -15.33 -9.51 12.87
CA GLN A 156 -13.87 -9.50 12.95
C GLN A 156 -13.24 -10.31 11.81
N ASP A 157 -13.73 -11.52 11.56
CA ASP A 157 -13.32 -12.36 10.43
C ASP A 157 -13.51 -11.64 9.09
N LEU A 158 -14.65 -10.99 8.89
CA LEU A 158 -14.93 -10.23 7.67
C LEU A 158 -13.96 -9.05 7.48
N ILE A 159 -13.61 -8.34 8.56
CA ILE A 159 -12.60 -7.27 8.52
C ILE A 159 -11.23 -7.84 8.14
N SER A 160 -10.83 -8.97 8.76
CA SER A 160 -9.58 -9.65 8.46
C SER A 160 -9.49 -10.12 7.02
N ARG A 161 -10.55 -10.76 6.50
CA ARG A 161 -10.63 -11.18 5.07
C ARG A 161 -10.55 -9.99 4.12
N THR A 162 -11.18 -8.87 4.47
CA THR A 162 -11.09 -7.64 3.66
C THR A 162 -9.68 -7.06 3.69
N GLU A 163 -9.02 -7.04 4.84
CA GLU A 163 -7.63 -6.59 4.99
C GLU A 163 -6.65 -7.48 4.22
N GLU A 164 -6.85 -8.79 4.25
CA GLU A 164 -6.08 -9.75 3.45
C GLU A 164 -6.29 -9.51 1.96
N ALA A 165 -7.55 -9.37 1.51
CA ALA A 165 -7.88 -9.07 0.12
C ALA A 165 -7.22 -7.77 -0.36
N LEU A 166 -7.31 -6.68 0.42
CA LEU A 166 -6.65 -5.41 0.11
C LEU A 166 -5.12 -5.51 0.07
N SER A 167 -4.54 -6.49 0.77
CA SER A 167 -3.09 -6.75 0.80
C SER A 167 -2.60 -7.54 -0.43
N THR A 168 -3.49 -8.18 -1.19
CA THR A 168 -3.13 -8.87 -2.45
C THR A 168 -2.63 -7.94 -3.56
N LEU A 169 -2.95 -6.65 -3.42
CA LEU A 169 -2.34 -5.55 -4.15
C LEU A 169 -1.73 -4.60 -3.12
N ASN A 170 -0.46 -4.80 -2.83
CA ASN A 170 0.28 -3.94 -1.92
C ASN A 170 0.65 -2.61 -2.61
N PHE A 171 1.13 -1.64 -1.83
CA PHE A 171 1.38 -0.30 -2.38
C PHE A 171 2.55 -0.26 -3.38
N GLU A 172 3.53 -1.16 -3.28
CA GLU A 172 4.68 -1.24 -4.18
C GLU A 172 4.28 -1.85 -5.53
N GLU A 173 3.43 -2.87 -5.50
CA GLU A 173 2.78 -3.44 -6.68
C GLU A 173 1.89 -2.40 -7.35
N GLU A 174 1.11 -1.64 -6.57
CA GLU A 174 0.27 -0.56 -7.10
C GLU A 174 1.11 0.52 -7.81
N ILE A 175 2.22 0.96 -7.20
CA ILE A 175 3.19 1.86 -7.84
C ILE A 175 3.69 1.26 -9.16
N SER A 176 4.07 -0.02 -9.15
CA SER A 176 4.66 -0.67 -10.32
C SER A 176 3.66 -0.83 -11.47
N ILE A 177 2.39 -1.15 -11.16
CA ILE A 177 1.29 -1.19 -12.14
C ILE A 177 1.09 0.18 -12.77
N ILE A 178 1.06 1.26 -11.97
CA ILE A 178 0.89 2.62 -12.47
C ILE A 178 2.08 3.01 -13.35
N GLU A 179 3.32 2.77 -12.91
CA GLU A 179 4.54 3.05 -13.68
C GLU A 179 4.53 2.33 -15.04
N GLN A 180 4.22 1.04 -15.05
CA GLN A 180 4.23 0.23 -16.27
C GLN A 180 3.10 0.63 -17.23
N TYR A 181 1.89 0.89 -16.72
CA TYR A 181 0.77 1.39 -17.52
C TYR A 181 1.11 2.74 -18.18
N LEU A 182 1.58 3.71 -17.39
CA LEU A 182 1.90 5.04 -17.90
C LEU A 182 3.06 5.02 -18.91
N SER A 183 4.06 4.17 -18.67
CA SER A 183 5.17 3.97 -19.63
C SER A 183 4.67 3.37 -20.95
N THR A 184 3.72 2.45 -20.88
CA THR A 184 3.12 1.79 -22.05
C THR A 184 2.33 2.77 -22.91
N ILE A 185 1.54 3.65 -22.30
CA ILE A 185 0.72 4.62 -23.04
C ILE A 185 1.56 5.79 -23.59
N LYS A 186 2.70 6.14 -22.97
CA LYS A 186 3.61 7.19 -23.47
C LYS A 186 4.21 6.84 -24.85
N GLY A 187 4.42 5.56 -25.13
CA GLY A 187 4.98 5.10 -26.41
C GLY A 187 4.00 5.15 -27.59
N LYS A 188 2.73 5.54 -27.39
CA LYS A 188 1.71 5.49 -28.44
C LYS A 188 1.79 6.72 -29.36
N GLY A 189 1.88 6.47 -30.67
CA GLY A 189 1.78 7.45 -31.76
C GLY A 189 0.38 8.06 -31.90
N LYS A 190 -0.04 8.49 -33.11
CA LYS A 190 -1.34 9.17 -33.32
C LYS A 190 -2.53 8.36 -32.80
N ILE A 191 -3.06 8.75 -31.64
CA ILE A 191 -4.23 8.16 -30.99
C ILE A 191 -5.51 8.87 -31.48
N SER A 192 -6.61 8.14 -31.64
CA SER A 192 -7.92 8.74 -31.93
C SER A 192 -8.43 9.58 -30.75
N SER A 193 -9.24 10.60 -31.04
CA SER A 193 -9.81 11.52 -30.02
C SER A 193 -10.58 10.79 -28.91
N GLU A 194 -11.29 9.70 -29.24
CA GLU A 194 -12.05 8.94 -28.26
C GLU A 194 -11.17 8.08 -27.36
N LYS A 195 -10.10 7.50 -27.90
CA LYS A 195 -9.10 6.75 -27.11
C LYS A 195 -8.29 7.67 -26.20
N LEU A 196 -7.98 8.89 -26.65
CA LEU A 196 -7.34 9.91 -25.82
C LEU A 196 -8.17 10.26 -24.58
N LYS A 197 -9.51 10.38 -24.71
CA LYS A 197 -10.38 10.65 -23.57
C LYS A 197 -10.33 9.55 -22.51
N LYS A 198 -10.39 8.27 -22.94
CA LYS A 198 -10.28 7.13 -22.01
C LYS A 198 -8.92 7.11 -21.31
N ILE A 199 -7.84 7.34 -22.05
CA ILE A 199 -6.49 7.44 -21.48
C ILE A 199 -6.43 8.56 -20.43
N GLU A 200 -7.01 9.72 -20.73
CA GLU A 200 -7.05 10.86 -19.81
C GLU A 200 -7.88 10.57 -18.54
N GLU A 201 -8.96 9.82 -18.65
CA GLU A 201 -9.75 9.34 -17.50
C GLU A 201 -8.95 8.38 -16.62
N THR A 202 -8.30 7.38 -17.22
CA THR A 202 -7.44 6.45 -16.48
C THR A 202 -6.22 7.16 -15.88
N LYS A 203 -5.62 8.16 -16.57
CA LYS A 203 -4.55 8.99 -16.03
C LYS A 203 -4.99 9.78 -14.81
N LYS A 204 -6.20 10.37 -14.82
CA LYS A 204 -6.75 11.05 -13.63
C LYS A 204 -6.91 10.10 -12.46
N ILE A 205 -7.37 8.88 -12.71
CA ILE A 205 -7.46 7.83 -11.69
C ILE A 205 -6.06 7.50 -11.16
N CYS A 206 -5.07 7.29 -12.03
CA CYS A 206 -3.67 7.05 -11.64
C CYS A 206 -3.10 8.21 -10.81
N GLN A 207 -3.39 9.46 -11.17
CA GLN A 207 -2.98 10.65 -10.43
C GLN A 207 -3.62 10.70 -9.04
N GLN A 208 -4.92 10.39 -8.93
CA GLN A 208 -5.61 10.32 -7.64
C GLN A 208 -4.99 9.23 -6.75
N ARG A 209 -4.70 8.06 -7.32
CA ARG A 209 -4.04 6.96 -6.60
C ARG A 209 -2.62 7.32 -6.20
N LEU A 210 -1.83 7.92 -7.09
CA LEU A 210 -0.48 8.38 -6.78
C LEU A 210 -0.46 9.38 -5.61
N ASN A 211 -1.45 10.27 -5.50
CA ASN A 211 -1.53 11.19 -4.38
C ASN A 211 -1.72 10.43 -3.05
N ILE A 212 -2.62 9.44 -3.01
CA ILE A 212 -2.86 8.60 -1.83
C ILE A 212 -1.60 7.79 -1.48
N ILE A 213 -0.95 7.22 -2.49
CA ILE A 213 0.31 6.48 -2.34
C ILE A 213 1.41 7.41 -1.79
N SER A 214 1.52 8.63 -2.30
CA SER A 214 2.55 9.60 -1.88
C SER A 214 2.36 10.04 -0.42
N GLU A 215 1.10 10.21 0.02
CA GLU A 215 0.77 10.47 1.42
C GLU A 215 1.18 9.29 2.32
N LYS A 216 0.84 8.05 1.92
CA LYS A 216 1.21 6.84 2.64
C LYS A 216 2.74 6.66 2.68
N TRP A 217 3.41 6.86 1.54
CA TRP A 217 4.85 6.78 1.40
C TRP A 217 5.55 7.79 2.31
N SER A 218 5.03 9.02 2.40
CA SER A 218 5.58 10.02 3.31
C SER A 218 5.61 9.55 4.77
N SER A 219 4.64 8.74 5.20
CA SER A 219 4.67 8.13 6.53
C SER A 219 5.72 7.03 6.63
N ILE A 220 5.69 6.06 5.70
CA ILE A 220 6.62 4.93 5.68
C ILE A 220 8.07 5.42 5.61
N ARG A 221 8.34 6.40 4.74
CA ARG A 221 9.66 7.01 4.58
C ARG A 221 10.15 7.65 5.87
N ARG A 222 9.30 8.36 6.62
CA ARG A 222 9.69 8.93 7.93
C ARG A 222 10.05 7.83 8.92
N ASP A 223 9.27 6.76 8.98
CA ASP A 223 9.55 5.63 9.85
C ASP A 223 10.88 4.94 9.48
N LYS A 224 11.16 4.81 8.18
CA LYS A 224 12.44 4.27 7.67
C LYS A 224 13.63 5.19 7.94
N ILE A 225 13.46 6.51 7.84
CA ILE A 225 14.49 7.48 8.24
C ILE A 225 14.76 7.41 9.74
N SER A 226 13.72 7.25 10.57
CA SER A 226 13.91 7.03 12.01
C SER A 226 14.71 5.76 12.28
N GLN A 227 14.39 4.65 11.60
CA GLN A 227 15.16 3.40 11.69
C GLN A 227 16.64 3.59 11.28
N LEU A 228 16.91 4.36 10.22
CA LEU A 228 18.28 4.71 9.81
C LEU A 228 19.02 5.47 10.90
N MET A 229 18.39 6.47 11.53
CA MET A 229 19.00 7.24 12.62
C MET A 229 19.38 6.34 13.80
N ASP A 230 18.50 5.42 14.20
CA ASP A 230 18.76 4.47 15.28
C ASP A 230 19.92 3.51 14.94
N LEU A 231 19.99 3.05 13.69
CA LEU A 231 21.08 2.20 13.20
C LEU A 231 22.40 2.95 13.11
N ASP A 232 22.40 4.22 12.69
CA ASP A 232 23.59 5.08 12.63
C ASP A 232 24.16 5.34 14.04
N ILE A 233 23.30 5.55 15.05
CA ILE A 233 23.72 5.65 16.46
C ILE A 233 24.37 4.34 16.92
N LYS A 234 23.74 3.19 16.66
CA LYS A 234 24.29 1.87 17.02
C LYS A 234 25.62 1.58 16.32
N SER A 235 25.73 1.94 15.03
CA SER A 235 26.97 1.81 14.25
C SER A 235 28.09 2.64 14.88
N SER A 236 27.79 3.86 15.30
CA SER A 236 28.74 4.75 15.98
C SER A 236 29.18 4.17 17.32
N GLN A 237 28.25 3.66 18.12
CA GLN A 237 28.56 3.01 19.40
C GLN A 237 29.50 1.81 19.21
N ILE A 238 29.21 0.92 18.25
CA ILE A 238 30.08 -0.24 17.98
C ILE A 238 31.47 0.21 17.53
N LYS A 239 31.57 1.27 16.73
CA LYS A 239 32.87 1.83 16.33
C LYS A 239 33.66 2.37 17.52
N ASP A 240 32.99 2.96 18.50
CA ASP A 240 33.64 3.43 19.73
C ASP A 240 34.03 2.26 20.64
N ASP A 241 33.19 1.23 20.77
CA ASP A 241 33.51 -0.01 21.48
C ASP A 241 34.73 -0.72 20.85
N MET A 242 34.83 -0.72 19.51
CA MET A 242 35.99 -1.27 18.80
C MET A 242 37.28 -0.51 19.15
N LYS A 243 37.23 0.84 19.17
CA LYS A 243 38.38 1.66 19.58
C LYS A 243 38.75 1.39 21.04
N GLU A 244 37.77 1.23 21.92
CA GLU A 244 38.03 0.90 23.32
C GLU A 244 38.77 -0.44 23.45
N VAL A 245 38.30 -1.47 22.75
CA VAL A 245 38.96 -2.79 22.71
C VAL A 245 40.40 -2.69 22.18
N GLU A 246 40.62 -1.89 21.13
CA GLU A 246 41.95 -1.62 20.56
C GLU A 246 42.89 -0.90 21.55
N VAL A 247 42.38 0.12 22.26
CA VAL A 247 43.15 0.84 23.29
C VAL A 247 43.51 -0.11 24.44
N ARG A 248 42.55 -0.87 24.97
CA ARG A 248 42.78 -1.82 26.07
C ARG A 248 43.80 -2.90 25.69
N PHE A 249 43.77 -3.38 24.44
CA PHE A 249 44.80 -4.29 23.93
C PHE A 249 46.17 -3.63 23.85
N SER A 250 46.23 -2.39 23.35
CA SER A 250 47.48 -1.64 23.18
C SER A 250 48.19 -1.35 24.50
N ILE A 251 47.45 -1.12 25.58
CA ILE A 251 48.01 -0.93 26.94
C ILE A 251 48.26 -2.25 27.68
N GLY A 252 47.97 -3.39 27.05
CA GLY A 252 48.21 -4.73 27.61
C GLY A 252 47.19 -5.19 28.65
N GLU A 253 46.03 -4.54 28.77
CA GLU A 253 44.95 -4.96 29.68
C GLU A 253 44.26 -6.25 29.24
N ILE A 254 44.21 -6.50 27.93
CA ILE A 254 43.63 -7.72 27.37
C ILE A 254 44.66 -8.47 26.53
N ASP A 255 44.59 -9.80 26.56
CA ASP A 255 45.45 -10.66 25.75
C ASP A 255 44.98 -10.70 24.29
N ARG A 256 45.84 -11.23 23.42
CA ARG A 256 45.56 -11.31 21.98
C ARG A 256 44.32 -12.13 21.67
N LYS A 257 44.10 -13.23 22.39
CA LYS A 257 42.94 -14.11 22.18
C LYS A 257 41.63 -13.35 22.48
N THR A 258 41.56 -12.66 23.61
CA THR A 258 40.38 -11.87 23.99
C THR A 258 40.15 -10.70 23.03
N TYR A 259 41.23 -10.05 22.57
CA TYR A 259 41.14 -9.01 21.56
C TYR A 259 40.53 -9.53 20.26
N ASP A 260 41.07 -10.62 19.70
CA ASP A 260 40.63 -11.20 18.44
C ASP A 260 39.15 -11.64 18.51
N GLU A 261 38.74 -12.26 19.61
CA GLU A 261 37.35 -12.68 19.84
C GLU A 261 36.37 -11.50 19.91
N LYS A 262 36.69 -10.47 20.74
CA LYS A 262 35.84 -9.28 20.88
C LYS A 262 35.76 -8.49 19.58
N MET A 263 36.89 -8.30 18.91
CA MET A 263 36.96 -7.57 17.66
C MET A 263 36.16 -8.27 16.56
N ALA A 264 36.23 -9.61 16.47
CA ALA A 264 35.45 -10.38 15.50
C ALA A 264 33.93 -10.21 15.71
N ILE A 265 33.46 -10.24 16.97
CA ILE A 265 32.04 -10.03 17.30
C ILE A 265 31.57 -8.62 16.91
N LEU A 266 32.34 -7.60 17.26
CA LEU A 266 32.01 -6.20 16.96
C LEU A 266 32.02 -5.94 15.45
N GLN A 267 33.02 -6.46 14.72
CA GLN A 267 33.09 -6.34 13.26
C GLN A 267 31.91 -7.03 12.57
N SER A 268 31.52 -8.22 13.03
CA SER A 268 30.35 -8.94 12.50
C SER A 268 29.06 -8.14 12.73
N SER A 269 28.90 -7.59 13.93
CA SER A 269 27.74 -6.75 14.28
C SER A 269 27.69 -5.47 13.45
N LEU A 270 28.85 -4.80 13.26
CA LEU A 270 28.96 -3.61 12.43
C LEU A 270 28.57 -3.90 10.98
N LYS A 271 29.10 -4.97 10.38
CA LYS A 271 28.76 -5.39 9.01
C LYS A 271 27.25 -5.65 8.85
N LYS A 272 26.61 -6.25 9.85
CA LYS A 272 25.16 -6.48 9.83
C LYS A 272 24.38 -5.16 9.81
N ILE A 273 24.76 -4.20 10.65
CA ILE A 273 24.11 -2.88 10.70
C ILE A 273 24.35 -2.09 9.40
N GLU A 274 25.57 -2.10 8.87
CA GLU A 274 25.89 -1.42 7.61
C GLU A 274 25.09 -2.00 6.44
N LYS A 275 24.89 -3.32 6.41
CA LYS A 275 24.00 -3.96 5.43
C LYS A 275 22.55 -3.51 5.59
N GLU A 276 22.02 -3.48 6.81
CA GLU A 276 20.64 -3.05 7.07
C GLU A 276 20.41 -1.58 6.68
N ILE A 277 21.39 -0.71 6.95
CA ILE A 277 21.39 0.69 6.49
C ILE A 277 21.33 0.77 4.96
N ALA A 278 22.17 -0.01 4.26
CA ALA A 278 22.18 -0.04 2.80
C ALA A 278 20.85 -0.55 2.23
N ASP A 279 20.27 -1.61 2.81
CA ASP A 279 18.99 -2.17 2.39
C ASP A 279 17.85 -1.14 2.55
N ILE A 280 17.79 -0.41 3.66
CA ILE A 280 16.79 0.64 3.87
C ILE A 280 16.97 1.82 2.89
N ARG A 281 18.22 2.26 2.64
CA ARG A 281 18.49 3.34 1.67
C ARG A 281 18.06 2.95 0.26
N ASN A 282 18.47 1.76 -0.19
CA ASN A 282 18.07 1.23 -1.49
C ASN A 282 16.55 1.14 -1.64
N TYR A 283 15.85 0.74 -0.57
CA TYR A 283 14.40 0.70 -0.56
C TYR A 283 13.77 2.10 -0.71
N ILE A 284 14.25 3.09 0.04
CA ILE A 284 13.78 4.48 -0.07
C ILE A 284 14.02 5.02 -1.48
N ASP A 285 15.24 4.85 -2.01
CA ASP A 285 15.63 5.38 -3.32
C ASP A 285 14.81 4.74 -4.45
N ASN A 286 14.54 3.42 -4.37
CA ASN A 286 13.72 2.72 -5.35
C ASN A 286 12.29 3.29 -5.39
N ILE A 287 11.64 3.43 -4.23
CA ILE A 287 10.27 3.94 -4.18
C ILE A 287 10.20 5.42 -4.58
N ASP A 288 11.13 6.25 -4.10
CA ASP A 288 11.24 7.67 -4.50
C ASP A 288 11.39 7.80 -6.01
N LEU A 289 12.26 6.99 -6.63
CA LEU A 289 12.49 7.00 -8.07
C LEU A 289 11.23 6.61 -8.85
N LYS A 290 10.49 5.58 -8.42
CA LYS A 290 9.23 5.19 -9.07
C LYS A 290 8.17 6.28 -8.96
N ILE A 291 7.98 6.86 -7.78
CA ILE A 291 7.04 7.98 -7.58
C ILE A 291 7.42 9.17 -8.45
N PHE A 292 8.71 9.49 -8.53
CA PHE A 292 9.22 10.56 -9.40
C PHE A 292 8.90 10.28 -10.87
N ARG A 293 9.23 9.08 -11.38
CA ARG A 293 8.95 8.69 -12.77
C ARG A 293 7.47 8.76 -13.11
N ILE A 294 6.61 8.23 -12.25
CA ILE A 294 5.16 8.32 -12.43
C ILE A 294 4.71 9.79 -12.49
N SER A 295 5.25 10.63 -11.61
CA SER A 295 4.92 12.07 -11.59
C SER A 295 5.34 12.77 -12.89
N GLU A 296 6.49 12.39 -13.48
CA GLU A 296 6.93 12.93 -14.77
C GLU A 296 6.05 12.44 -15.92
N LEU A 297 5.71 11.15 -15.96
CA LEU A 297 4.81 10.57 -16.97
C LEU A 297 3.42 11.21 -16.96
N LEU A 298 2.96 11.70 -15.79
CA LEU A 298 1.70 12.45 -15.65
C LEU A 298 1.84 13.94 -15.99
N ARG A 299 3.07 14.49 -16.06
CA ARG A 299 3.34 15.91 -16.33
C ARG A 299 3.62 16.25 -17.79
N GLU A 300 4.13 15.30 -18.58
CA GLU A 300 4.62 15.50 -19.97
C GLU A 300 3.55 15.89 -21.02
N GLU A 301 2.40 16.44 -20.63
CA GLU A 301 1.33 16.91 -21.52
C GLU A 301 1.05 18.42 -21.37
N LYS A 302 2.10 19.22 -21.24
CA LYS A 302 2.02 20.67 -21.49
C LYS A 302 2.88 21.08 -22.68
#